data_AF-A0A2D4SCJ8-F1
#
_entry.id   AF-A0A2D4SCJ8-F1
#
_cell.length_a   1.000
_cell.length_b   1.000
_cell.length_c   1.000
_cell.angle_alpha   90.00
_cell.angle_beta   90.00
_cell.angle_gamma   90.00
#
_symmetry.space_group_name_H-M   'P 1'
#
loop_
_entity.id
_entity.type
_entity.pdbx_description
1 polymer ?
#
loop_
_entity_poly.entity_id
_entity_poly.type
_entity_poly.pdbx_seq_one_letter_code
_entity_poly.pdbx_strand_id
1 'polypeptide(L)'
;MVYSHSVQKGSDVAASYADIQILLVEDFEPDAVLLREKLRLRHEVSYTLSRVRSMAEAREWLGGSYADVILLDMNLGDSAGLDTVSSMVDLAEESAVVVLTGSNEREIALRALEYGAQDFLVKDEVNARALQRVLLYAVYRRKAQVRAFKRMLASYRDLADDSAVESQAQPIEKAASPIKNSAPAVFRKARRMYDDLLGEYLECLVVKRSMPEFEVEPLVKLLGKAGAGPRDVLDIHISALEAAVKRERPERAQYLNTDGRLLALKVMGALLSFYRQRAAPGSGQAS
;
A
#
# COMPACT_ATOMS: atom_id res chain seq x y z
N MET A 1 38.03 34.60 -33.38
CA MET A 1 36.96 35.23 -34.18
C MET A 1 35.78 34.28 -34.13
N VAL A 2 34.73 34.71 -33.42
CA VAL A 2 33.51 33.95 -33.12
C VAL A 2 32.63 33.97 -34.37
N TYR A 3 32.15 32.81 -34.82
CA TYR A 3 31.01 32.76 -35.73
C TYR A 3 29.93 31.86 -35.13
N SER A 4 29.01 32.54 -34.46
CA SER A 4 27.68 32.09 -34.07
C SER A 4 26.83 31.79 -35.30
N HIS A 5 26.24 30.60 -35.34
CA HIS A 5 25.10 30.32 -36.21
C HIS A 5 23.87 30.08 -35.34
N SER A 6 23.06 31.13 -35.26
CA SER A 6 21.72 31.13 -34.70
C SER A 6 20.78 30.45 -35.70
N VAL A 7 20.23 29.30 -35.34
CA VAL A 7 19.02 28.78 -36.00
C VAL A 7 17.87 28.94 -35.02
N GLN A 8 16.89 29.74 -35.42
CA GLN A 8 15.73 30.12 -34.64
C GLN A 8 14.81 28.92 -34.35
N LYS A 9 14.29 28.94 -33.12
CA LYS A 9 13.15 28.20 -32.57
C LYS A 9 12.11 27.78 -33.62
N GLY A 10 12.08 26.49 -33.92
CA GLY A 10 10.85 25.78 -34.24
C GLY A 10 10.29 25.22 -32.94
N SER A 11 9.20 25.81 -32.48
CA SER A 11 8.34 25.31 -31.41
C SER A 11 7.71 23.99 -31.84
N ASP A 12 8.30 22.88 -31.41
CA ASP A 12 7.62 21.60 -31.35
C ASP A 12 7.73 21.05 -29.93
N VAL A 13 6.61 20.52 -29.47
CA VAL A 13 6.28 20.18 -28.10
C VAL A 13 7.24 19.10 -27.58
N ALA A 14 8.34 19.48 -26.94
CA ALA A 14 9.13 18.57 -26.11
C ALA A 14 8.30 18.27 -24.86
N ALA A 15 7.40 17.29 -24.97
CA ALA A 15 6.75 16.68 -23.82
C ALA A 15 7.82 16.38 -22.77
N SER A 16 7.61 16.84 -21.55
CA SER A 16 8.45 16.50 -20.40
C SER A 16 8.56 14.98 -20.31
N TYR A 17 9.66 14.41 -20.79
CA TYR A 17 9.92 12.98 -20.66
C TYR A 17 10.25 12.74 -19.18
N ALA A 18 9.40 11.99 -18.49
CA ALA A 18 9.57 11.70 -17.07
C ALA A 18 10.91 10.95 -16.85
N ASP A 19 11.82 11.53 -16.08
CA ASP A 19 13.03 10.84 -15.66
C ASP A 19 12.65 9.76 -14.63
N ILE A 20 12.93 8.49 -14.95
CA ILE A 20 12.58 7.35 -14.11
C ILE A 20 13.77 6.99 -13.22
N GLN A 21 13.56 7.04 -11.91
CA GLN A 21 14.56 6.66 -10.92
C GLN A 21 14.54 5.14 -10.72
N ILE A 22 15.62 4.47 -11.09
CA ILE A 22 15.80 3.03 -10.97
C ILE A 22 16.78 2.73 -9.84
N LEU A 23 16.39 1.87 -8.91
CA LEU A 23 17.30 1.20 -7.99
C LEU A 23 17.56 -0.22 -8.48
N LEU A 24 18.82 -0.57 -8.72
CA LEU A 24 19.25 -1.93 -9.02
C LEU A 24 19.84 -2.56 -7.76
N VAL A 25 19.31 -3.70 -7.33
CA VAL A 25 19.80 -4.51 -6.22
C VAL A 25 20.42 -5.77 -6.82
N GLU A 26 21.74 -5.75 -6.94
CA GLU A 26 22.52 -6.75 -7.70
C GLU A 26 23.96 -6.78 -7.17
N ASP A 27 24.45 -7.94 -6.73
CA ASP A 27 25.81 -8.09 -6.22
C ASP A 27 26.85 -8.40 -7.33
N PHE A 28 26.40 -8.89 -8.49
CA PHE A 28 27.27 -9.24 -9.61
C PHE A 28 27.50 -8.07 -10.58
N GLU A 29 28.74 -7.56 -10.62
CA GLU A 29 29.11 -6.39 -11.45
C GLU A 29 28.82 -6.54 -12.95
N PRO A 30 29.11 -7.68 -13.61
CA PRO A 30 28.87 -7.83 -15.05
C PRO A 30 27.40 -7.65 -15.43
N ASP A 31 26.46 -8.15 -14.63
CA ASP A 31 25.03 -8.04 -14.89
C ASP A 31 24.56 -6.59 -14.78
N ALA A 32 25.04 -5.88 -13.76
CA ALA A 32 24.76 -4.46 -13.57
C ALA A 32 25.29 -3.59 -14.71
N VAL A 33 26.49 -3.90 -15.21
CA VAL A 33 27.07 -3.20 -16.38
C VAL A 33 26.21 -3.44 -17.61
N LEU A 34 25.79 -4.69 -17.87
CA LEU A 34 24.96 -5.04 -19.02
C LEU A 34 23.60 -4.32 -18.99
N LEU A 35 22.94 -4.27 -17.83
CA LEU A 35 21.70 -3.53 -17.65
C LEU A 35 21.89 -2.02 -17.87
N ARG A 36 22.97 -1.44 -17.34
CA ARG A 36 23.29 -0.02 -17.54
C ARG A 36 23.47 0.32 -19.02
N GLU A 37 24.17 -0.52 -19.77
CA GLU A 37 24.33 -0.31 -21.22
C GLU A 37 23.01 -0.43 -21.97
N LYS A 38 22.15 -1.40 -21.61
CA LYS A 38 20.78 -1.51 -22.19
C LYS A 38 19.93 -0.27 -21.93
N LEU A 39 20.09 0.39 -20.77
CA LEU A 39 19.39 1.63 -20.39
C LEU A 39 19.98 2.90 -21.04
N ARG A 40 21.24 2.88 -21.48
CA ARG A 40 21.90 4.01 -22.16
C ARG A 40 21.55 4.14 -23.64
N LEU A 41 21.04 3.08 -24.26
CA LEU A 41 20.59 3.12 -25.65
C LEU A 41 19.52 4.21 -25.83
N ARG A 42 19.43 4.80 -27.03
CA ARG A 42 18.50 5.91 -27.25
C ARG A 42 17.05 5.46 -27.00
N HIS A 43 16.48 5.96 -25.92
CA HIS A 43 15.10 5.77 -25.52
C HIS A 43 14.36 7.11 -25.57
N GLU A 44 13.05 7.04 -25.70
CA GLU A 44 12.17 8.21 -25.54
C GLU A 44 12.13 8.70 -24.09
N VAL A 45 12.59 7.90 -23.12
CA VAL A 45 12.51 8.18 -21.69
C VAL A 45 13.91 8.18 -21.07
N SER A 46 14.18 9.14 -20.18
CA SER A 46 15.44 9.19 -19.42
C SER A 46 15.37 8.28 -18.19
N TYR A 47 16.48 7.62 -17.87
CA TYR A 47 16.61 6.74 -16.73
C TYR A 47 17.81 7.14 -15.89
N THR A 48 17.62 7.23 -14.58
CA THR A 48 18.70 7.36 -13.60
C THR A 48 18.84 6.04 -12.85
N LEU A 49 20.02 5.40 -12.95
CA LEU A 49 20.28 4.09 -12.33
C LEU A 49 21.23 4.21 -11.13
N SER A 50 20.69 3.98 -9.94
CA SER A 50 21.46 3.75 -8.71
C SER A 50 21.61 2.25 -8.47
N ARG A 51 22.75 1.82 -7.94
CA ARG A 51 23.00 0.41 -7.62
C ARG A 51 23.38 0.23 -6.17
N VAL A 52 22.86 -0.84 -5.57
CA VAL A 52 23.24 -1.42 -4.29
C VAL A 52 23.49 -2.91 -4.47
N ARG A 53 24.25 -3.53 -3.57
CA ARG A 53 24.70 -4.92 -3.68
C ARG A 53 24.05 -5.89 -2.70
N SER A 54 23.17 -5.41 -1.84
CA SER A 54 22.55 -6.23 -0.80
C SER A 54 21.19 -5.66 -0.38
N MET A 55 20.38 -6.48 0.29
CA MET A 55 19.13 -6.01 0.90
C MET A 55 19.40 -5.00 2.02
N ALA A 56 20.50 -5.18 2.75
CA ALA A 56 20.95 -4.22 3.76
C ALA A 56 21.25 -2.84 3.17
N GLU A 57 22.04 -2.77 2.10
CA GLU A 57 22.33 -1.51 1.40
C GLU A 57 21.08 -0.90 0.77
N ALA A 58 20.18 -1.73 0.22
CA ALA A 58 18.92 -1.23 -0.34
C ALA A 58 18.05 -0.54 0.72
N ARG A 59 17.98 -1.10 1.93
CA ARG A 59 17.27 -0.50 3.07
C ARG A 59 17.87 0.83 3.49
N GLU A 60 19.19 0.91 3.58
CA GLU A 60 19.86 2.17 3.90
C GLU A 60 19.59 3.23 2.83
N TRP A 61 19.72 2.87 1.56
CA TRP A 61 19.52 3.77 0.42
C TRP A 61 18.08 4.30 0.36
N LEU A 62 17.08 3.42 0.49
CA LEU A 62 15.65 3.78 0.50
C LEU A 62 15.23 4.60 1.72
N GLY A 63 16.05 4.62 2.79
CA GLY A 63 15.82 5.50 3.94
C GLY A 63 16.02 6.99 3.64
N GLY A 64 16.78 7.34 2.61
CA GLY A 64 17.09 8.73 2.25
C GLY A 64 16.84 9.09 0.78
N SER A 65 16.47 8.12 -0.05
CA SER A 65 16.26 8.29 -1.51
C SER A 65 14.98 7.59 -1.96
N TYR A 66 14.52 7.92 -3.17
CA TYR A 66 13.31 7.36 -3.76
C TYR A 66 13.61 6.73 -5.12
N ALA A 67 12.96 5.60 -5.41
CA ALA A 67 12.99 4.95 -6.71
C ALA A 67 11.56 4.77 -7.24
N ASP A 68 11.34 5.03 -8.52
CA ASP A 68 10.09 4.68 -9.20
C ASP A 68 9.98 3.16 -9.41
N VAL A 69 11.12 2.52 -9.66
CA VAL A 69 11.21 1.08 -9.91
C VAL A 69 12.50 0.50 -9.33
N ILE A 70 12.37 -0.70 -8.78
CA ILE A 70 13.44 -1.50 -8.23
C ILE A 70 13.60 -2.72 -9.13
N LEU A 71 14.81 -2.88 -9.68
CA LEU A 71 15.25 -4.11 -10.32
C LEU A 71 15.93 -4.97 -9.26
N LEU A 72 15.35 -6.12 -8.94
CA LEU A 72 15.75 -6.94 -7.81
C LEU A 72 16.26 -8.30 -8.27
N ASP A 73 17.53 -8.62 -8.04
CA ASP A 73 17.97 -10.01 -8.02
C ASP A 73 17.40 -10.72 -6.78
N MET A 74 16.90 -11.94 -6.97
CA MET A 74 16.42 -12.77 -5.87
C MET A 74 17.55 -13.42 -5.08
N ASN A 75 18.73 -13.58 -5.67
CA ASN A 75 19.88 -14.26 -5.08
C ASN A 75 20.98 -13.24 -4.79
N LEU A 76 21.03 -12.79 -3.54
CA LEU A 76 22.00 -11.84 -3.03
C LEU A 76 22.84 -12.50 -1.92
N GLY A 77 24.04 -11.99 -1.66
CA GLY A 77 24.87 -12.48 -0.56
C GLY A 77 24.19 -12.51 0.82
N ASP A 78 23.17 -11.67 1.06
CA ASP A 78 22.44 -11.54 2.33
C ASP A 78 20.95 -11.93 2.27
N SER A 79 20.44 -12.36 1.11
CA SER A 79 19.02 -12.69 0.94
C SER A 79 18.80 -13.61 -0.27
N ALA A 80 17.81 -14.51 -0.21
CA ALA A 80 17.58 -15.49 -1.28
C ALA A 80 16.10 -15.76 -1.58
N GLY A 81 15.78 -15.92 -2.86
CA GLY A 81 14.49 -16.40 -3.35
C GLY A 81 13.32 -15.44 -3.16
N LEU A 82 12.13 -16.01 -2.96
CA LEU A 82 10.86 -15.26 -2.88
C LEU A 82 10.75 -14.40 -1.61
N ASP A 83 11.45 -14.76 -0.55
CA ASP A 83 11.48 -13.97 0.70
C ASP A 83 12.20 -12.63 0.48
N THR A 84 13.20 -12.58 -0.42
CA THR A 84 13.84 -11.35 -0.89
C THR A 84 12.81 -10.42 -1.53
N VAL A 85 11.94 -10.98 -2.38
CA VAL A 85 10.89 -10.22 -3.09
C VAL A 85 9.89 -9.63 -2.11
N SER A 86 9.34 -10.45 -1.20
CA SER A 86 8.41 -9.96 -0.17
C SER A 86 9.04 -8.84 0.65
N SER A 87 10.28 -9.06 1.12
CA SER A 87 10.99 -8.08 1.95
C SER A 87 11.23 -6.76 1.24
N MET A 88 11.49 -6.78 -0.07
CA MET A 88 11.68 -5.56 -0.87
C MET A 88 10.35 -4.84 -1.14
N VAL A 89 9.28 -5.58 -1.45
CA VAL A 89 7.94 -5.02 -1.66
C VAL A 89 7.45 -4.31 -0.40
N ASP A 90 7.68 -4.90 0.78
CA ASP A 90 7.33 -4.32 2.08
C ASP A 90 8.18 -3.09 2.41
N LEU A 91 9.45 -3.10 1.99
CA LEU A 91 10.37 -1.98 2.21
C LEU A 91 10.07 -0.78 1.31
N ALA A 92 9.60 -1.01 0.08
CA ALA A 92 9.45 0.00 -0.95
C ALA A 92 8.01 0.11 -1.46
N GLU A 93 7.06 0.36 -0.56
CA GLU A 93 5.62 0.35 -0.85
C GLU A 93 5.20 1.28 -2.00
N GLU A 94 5.89 2.39 -2.28
CA GLU A 94 5.51 3.28 -3.40
C GLU A 94 6.21 2.95 -4.72
N SER A 95 7.23 2.09 -4.69
CA SER A 95 8.03 1.70 -5.85
C SER A 95 7.45 0.47 -6.55
N ALA A 96 7.68 0.36 -7.87
CA ALA A 96 7.43 -0.89 -8.57
C ALA A 96 8.61 -1.84 -8.35
N VAL A 97 8.38 -3.11 -8.04
CA VAL A 97 9.43 -4.13 -7.96
C VAL A 97 9.35 -5.02 -9.19
N VAL A 98 10.45 -5.10 -9.94
CA VAL A 98 10.62 -6.00 -11.08
C VAL A 98 11.75 -6.96 -10.77
N VAL A 99 11.46 -8.25 -10.80
CA VAL A 99 12.43 -9.28 -10.46
C VAL A 99 13.37 -9.56 -11.62
N LEU A 100 14.66 -9.67 -11.35
CA LEU A 100 15.68 -10.18 -12.25
C LEU A 100 15.89 -11.67 -11.95
N THR A 101 15.96 -12.50 -12.97
CA THR A 101 16.12 -13.95 -12.80
C THR A 101 17.04 -14.55 -13.88
N GLY A 102 17.71 -15.65 -13.55
CA GLY A 102 18.40 -16.48 -14.52
C GLY A 102 17.42 -17.34 -15.33
N SER A 103 17.89 -17.87 -16.47
CA SER A 103 17.04 -18.65 -17.38
C SER A 103 16.47 -19.95 -16.76
N ASN A 104 17.18 -20.53 -15.79
CA ASN A 104 16.82 -21.75 -15.08
C ASN A 104 15.80 -21.55 -13.95
N GLU A 105 15.46 -20.31 -13.59
CA GLU A 105 14.63 -19.97 -12.44
C GLU A 105 13.27 -19.37 -12.84
N ARG A 106 12.87 -19.53 -14.11
CA ARG A 106 11.66 -18.92 -14.67
C ARG A 106 10.37 -19.26 -13.90
N GLU A 107 10.24 -20.49 -13.40
CA GLU A 107 9.10 -20.88 -12.58
C GLU A 107 9.05 -20.13 -11.25
N ILE A 108 10.21 -19.89 -10.63
CA ILE A 108 10.32 -19.11 -9.39
C ILE A 108 9.99 -17.64 -9.67
N ALA A 109 10.43 -17.11 -10.81
CA ALA A 109 10.14 -15.73 -11.20
C ALA A 109 8.64 -15.48 -11.43
N LEU A 110 7.89 -16.47 -11.95
CA LEU A 110 6.43 -16.36 -12.04
C LEU A 110 5.77 -16.27 -10.66
N ARG A 111 6.26 -17.07 -9.70
CA ARG A 111 5.77 -17.01 -8.31
C ARG A 111 6.07 -15.68 -7.63
N ALA A 112 7.12 -14.97 -8.06
CA ALA A 112 7.41 -13.64 -7.51
C ALA A 112 6.26 -12.63 -7.73
N LEU A 113 5.42 -12.83 -8.76
CA LEU A 113 4.23 -12.01 -8.98
C LEU A 113 3.19 -12.19 -7.86
N GLU A 114 3.05 -13.41 -7.34
CA GLU A 114 2.20 -13.72 -6.17
C GLU A 114 2.73 -13.05 -4.90
N TYR A 115 4.05 -12.79 -4.87
CA TYR A 115 4.77 -12.08 -3.82
C TYR A 115 4.85 -10.56 -4.09
N GLY A 116 3.98 -10.04 -4.96
CA GLY A 116 3.77 -8.60 -5.11
C GLY A 116 4.72 -7.91 -6.07
N ALA A 117 5.62 -8.64 -6.74
CA ALA A 117 6.36 -8.09 -7.87
C ALA A 117 5.40 -7.66 -8.99
N GLN A 118 5.71 -6.56 -9.67
CA GLN A 118 4.90 -6.06 -10.78
C GLN A 118 5.20 -6.79 -12.09
N ASP A 119 6.42 -7.29 -12.25
CA ASP A 119 6.87 -8.04 -13.42
C ASP A 119 8.17 -8.80 -13.12
N PHE A 120 8.67 -9.58 -14.07
CA PHE A 120 10.00 -10.17 -14.02
C PHE A 120 10.74 -10.08 -15.37
N LEU A 121 12.07 -10.15 -15.32
CA LEU A 121 12.96 -10.11 -16.46
C LEU A 121 13.99 -11.23 -16.34
N VAL A 122 14.07 -12.05 -17.39
CA VAL A 122 15.14 -13.04 -17.53
C VAL A 122 16.39 -12.34 -18.05
N LYS A 123 17.46 -12.33 -17.25
CA LYS A 123 18.70 -11.57 -17.50
C LYS A 123 19.30 -11.85 -18.88
N ASP A 124 19.29 -13.12 -19.29
CA ASP A 124 19.87 -13.61 -20.56
C ASP A 124 19.00 -13.30 -21.78
N GLU A 125 17.68 -13.15 -21.61
CA GLU A 125 16.72 -12.96 -22.70
C GLU A 125 16.33 -11.48 -22.89
N VAL A 126 16.67 -10.60 -21.95
CA VAL A 126 16.21 -9.21 -21.98
C VAL A 126 16.99 -8.37 -23.00
N ASN A 127 16.29 -7.77 -23.95
CA ASN A 127 16.85 -6.72 -24.81
C ASN A 127 16.43 -5.33 -24.32
N ALA A 128 17.04 -4.28 -24.87
CA ALA A 128 16.82 -2.90 -24.44
C ALA A 128 15.35 -2.45 -24.56
N ARG A 129 14.65 -2.84 -25.64
CA ARG A 129 13.22 -2.51 -25.83
C ARG A 129 12.33 -3.24 -24.82
N ALA A 130 12.63 -4.52 -24.55
CA ALA A 130 11.89 -5.30 -23.57
C ALA A 130 12.05 -4.71 -22.17
N LEU A 131 13.28 -4.37 -21.78
CA LEU A 131 13.60 -3.70 -20.51
C LEU A 131 12.81 -2.39 -20.37
N GLN A 132 12.88 -1.52 -21.38
CA GLN A 132 12.17 -0.23 -21.39
C GLN A 132 10.66 -0.41 -21.16
N ARG A 133 10.05 -1.36 -21.90
CA ARG A 133 8.61 -1.62 -21.83
C ARG A 133 8.20 -2.13 -20.44
N VAL A 134 8.95 -3.07 -19.88
CA VAL A 134 8.67 -3.62 -18.54
C VAL A 134 8.78 -2.54 -17.48
N LEU A 135 9.85 -1.74 -17.50
CA LEU A 135 10.03 -0.65 -16.55
C LEU A 135 8.88 0.36 -16.61
N LEU A 136 8.53 0.83 -17.80
CA LEU A 136 7.44 1.79 -17.98
C LEU A 136 6.10 1.23 -17.46
N TYR A 137 5.74 0.02 -17.86
CA TYR A 137 4.47 -0.57 -17.43
C TYR A 137 4.44 -0.85 -15.93
N ALA A 138 5.54 -1.31 -15.33
CA ALA A 138 5.64 -1.51 -13.90
C ALA A 138 5.41 -0.20 -13.13
N VAL A 139 6.11 0.87 -13.52
CA VAL A 139 5.99 2.21 -12.90
C VAL A 139 4.56 2.76 -13.05
N TYR A 140 4.02 2.75 -14.27
CA TYR A 140 2.67 3.28 -14.50
C TYR A 140 1.60 2.50 -13.75
N ARG A 141 1.72 1.16 -13.70
CA ARG A 141 0.80 0.30 -12.95
C ARG A 141 0.87 0.60 -11.46
N ARG A 142 2.07 0.72 -10.88
CA ARG A 142 2.24 1.05 -9.46
C ARG A 142 1.69 2.45 -9.14
N LYS A 143 2.02 3.45 -9.95
CA LYS A 143 1.48 4.81 -9.80
C LYS A 143 -0.05 4.85 -9.93
N ALA A 144 -0.65 4.02 -10.78
CA ALA A 144 -2.12 3.91 -10.87
C ALA A 144 -2.71 3.26 -9.61
N GLN A 145 -2.12 2.17 -9.11
CA GLN A 145 -2.54 1.49 -7.88
C GLN A 145 -2.45 2.42 -6.66
N VAL A 146 -1.31 3.09 -6.47
CA VAL A 146 -1.11 4.04 -5.36
C VAL A 146 -2.06 5.22 -5.45
N ARG A 147 -2.31 5.78 -6.65
CA ARG A 147 -3.29 6.86 -6.82
C ARG A 147 -4.73 6.41 -6.54
N ALA A 148 -5.12 5.22 -7.00
CA ALA A 148 -6.43 4.67 -6.73
C ALA A 148 -6.63 4.47 -5.22
N PHE A 149 -5.62 3.91 -4.55
CA PHE A 149 -5.62 3.73 -3.10
C PHE A 149 -5.71 5.07 -2.35
N LYS A 150 -4.88 6.07 -2.70
CA LYS A 150 -4.93 7.41 -2.09
C LYS A 150 -6.28 8.11 -2.30
N ARG A 151 -6.88 8.01 -3.50
CA ARG A 151 -8.23 8.57 -3.78
C ARG A 151 -9.30 7.89 -2.94
N MET A 152 -9.23 6.58 -2.84
CA MET A 152 -10.15 5.78 -2.04
C MET A 152 -10.07 6.16 -0.56
N LEU A 153 -8.86 6.33 -0.02
CA LEU A 153 -8.66 6.84 1.34
C LEU A 153 -9.20 8.27 1.52
N ALA A 154 -9.04 9.15 0.52
CA ALA A 154 -9.59 10.50 0.57
C ALA A 154 -11.14 10.47 0.61
N SER A 155 -11.77 9.70 -0.28
CA SER A 155 -13.24 9.55 -0.29
C SER A 155 -13.79 9.00 1.03
N TYR A 156 -13.05 8.11 1.72
CA TYR A 156 -13.44 7.69 3.07
C TYR A 156 -13.40 8.79 4.10
N ARG A 157 -12.42 9.70 4.02
CA ARG A 157 -12.32 10.84 4.92
C ARG A 157 -13.45 11.84 4.67
N ASP A 158 -13.75 12.11 3.41
CA ASP A 158 -14.82 13.06 3.03
C ASP A 158 -16.20 12.56 3.50
N LEU A 159 -16.50 11.27 3.32
CA LEU A 159 -17.75 10.68 3.84
C LEU A 159 -17.84 10.73 5.37
N ALA A 160 -16.71 10.63 6.06
CA ALA A 160 -16.67 10.78 7.52
C ALA A 160 -16.94 12.23 7.95
N ASP A 161 -16.51 13.20 7.15
CA ASP A 161 -16.70 14.64 7.41
C ASP A 161 -18.14 15.10 7.09
N ASP A 162 -18.77 14.61 6.01
CA ASP A 162 -20.16 14.96 5.66
C ASP A 162 -21.20 14.39 6.62
N SER A 163 -20.95 13.20 7.19
CA SER A 163 -21.85 12.59 8.20
C SER A 163 -21.96 13.39 9.51
N ALA A 164 -21.09 14.38 9.73
CA ALA A 164 -21.16 15.31 10.86
C ALA A 164 -22.13 16.48 10.63
N VAL A 165 -22.62 16.70 9.41
CA VAL A 165 -23.43 17.88 9.04
C VAL A 165 -24.94 17.58 8.98
N GLU A 166 -25.36 16.32 8.85
CA GLU A 166 -26.77 15.99 8.53
C GLU A 166 -27.64 15.38 9.66
N SER A 167 -27.22 15.37 10.92
CA SER A 167 -28.12 14.93 12.00
C SER A 167 -28.89 16.09 12.64
N GLN A 168 -30.12 16.32 12.18
CA GLN A 168 -31.19 16.98 12.97
C GLN A 168 -31.69 16.07 14.12
N ALA A 169 -30.78 15.38 14.81
CA ALA A 169 -31.06 14.74 16.09
C ALA A 169 -30.36 15.56 17.17
N GLN A 170 -31.06 15.78 18.29
CA GLN A 170 -30.66 16.58 19.45
C GLN A 170 -29.16 16.56 19.75
N PRO A 171 -28.58 17.68 20.21
CA PRO A 171 -27.14 17.88 20.28
C PRO A 171 -26.47 16.74 21.03
N ILE A 172 -25.83 15.84 20.30
CA ILE A 172 -24.79 14.98 20.84
C ILE A 172 -23.71 15.98 21.28
N GLU A 173 -23.58 16.14 22.60
CA GLU A 173 -22.68 17.08 23.27
C GLU A 173 -21.37 17.20 22.50
N LYS A 174 -21.11 18.40 21.95
CA LYS A 174 -19.87 18.86 21.28
C LYS A 174 -19.12 17.77 20.52
N ALA A 175 -19.02 17.87 19.19
CA ALA A 175 -18.05 17.14 18.37
C ALA A 175 -16.70 16.99 19.10
N ALA A 176 -16.56 15.87 19.83
CA ALA A 176 -15.40 15.65 20.67
C ALA A 176 -14.25 15.45 19.70
N SER A 177 -13.08 16.01 20.02
CA SER A 177 -11.90 15.74 19.21
C SER A 177 -11.78 14.23 19.00
N PRO A 178 -11.43 13.75 17.79
CA PRO A 178 -11.33 12.32 17.48
C PRO A 178 -10.63 11.55 18.60
N ILE A 179 -11.07 10.33 18.93
CA ILE A 179 -10.54 9.58 20.09
C ILE A 179 -9.04 9.33 19.99
N LYS A 180 -8.47 9.35 18.77
CA LYS A 180 -7.01 9.32 18.57
C LYS A 180 -6.28 10.48 19.23
N ASN A 181 -6.95 11.62 19.40
CA ASN A 181 -6.43 12.84 20.02
C ASN A 181 -6.95 13.00 21.45
N SER A 182 -8.25 12.80 21.67
CA SER A 182 -8.88 13.01 22.99
C SER A 182 -8.67 11.85 23.97
N ALA A 183 -8.55 10.61 23.48
CA ALA A 183 -8.31 9.41 24.29
C ALA A 183 -7.34 8.42 23.61
N PRO A 184 -6.05 8.79 23.40
CA PRO A 184 -5.11 7.98 22.61
C PRO A 184 -4.91 6.55 23.12
N ALA A 185 -5.02 6.33 24.43
CA ALA A 185 -4.94 4.99 25.03
C ALA A 185 -6.14 4.10 24.63
N VAL A 186 -7.34 4.68 24.57
CA VAL A 186 -8.55 3.98 24.10
C VAL A 186 -8.41 3.67 22.61
N PHE A 187 -7.95 4.63 21.81
CA PHE A 187 -7.68 4.41 20.39
C PHE A 187 -6.71 3.24 20.16
N ARG A 188 -5.55 3.22 20.84
CA ARG A 188 -4.58 2.11 20.74
C ARG A 188 -5.15 0.76 21.17
N LYS A 189 -6.05 0.74 22.16
CA LYS A 189 -6.70 -0.50 22.61
C LYS A 189 -7.74 -0.98 21.59
N ALA A 190 -8.59 -0.07 21.11
CA ALA A 190 -9.60 -0.36 20.10
C ALA A 190 -8.94 -0.81 18.78
N ARG A 191 -7.82 -0.20 18.38
CA ARG A 191 -7.05 -0.62 17.22
C ARG A 191 -6.55 -2.05 17.33
N ARG A 192 -5.99 -2.45 18.48
CA ARG A 192 -5.55 -3.84 18.70
C ARG A 192 -6.72 -4.83 18.60
N MET A 193 -7.84 -4.53 19.24
CA MET A 193 -9.04 -5.38 19.14
C MET A 193 -9.59 -5.46 17.72
N TYR A 194 -9.49 -4.37 16.95
CA TYR A 194 -9.87 -4.36 15.54
C TYR A 194 -8.89 -5.15 14.67
N ASP A 195 -7.58 -5.04 14.93
CA ASP A 195 -6.53 -5.83 14.24
C ASP A 195 -6.82 -7.33 14.37
N ASP A 196 -7.16 -7.79 15.59
CA ASP A 196 -7.48 -9.20 15.86
C ASP A 196 -8.73 -9.64 15.07
N LEU A 197 -9.81 -8.85 15.12
CA LEU A 197 -11.05 -9.12 14.36
C LEU A 197 -10.82 -9.14 12.85
N LEU A 198 -9.98 -8.23 12.35
CA LEU A 198 -9.65 -8.14 10.93
C LEU A 198 -8.85 -9.36 10.47
N GLY A 199 -7.89 -9.82 11.27
CA GLY A 199 -7.12 -11.04 11.00
C GLY A 199 -8.03 -12.27 10.87
N GLU A 200 -8.89 -12.50 11.86
CA GLU A 200 -9.84 -13.63 11.83
C GLU A 200 -10.82 -13.54 10.64
N TYR A 201 -11.27 -12.33 10.33
CA TYR A 201 -12.17 -12.07 9.18
C TYR A 201 -11.52 -12.44 7.85
N LEU A 202 -10.25 -12.06 7.65
CA LEU A 202 -9.50 -12.36 6.44
C LEU A 202 -9.16 -13.85 6.31
N GLU A 203 -8.84 -14.53 7.41
CA GLU A 203 -8.60 -15.98 7.40
C GLU A 203 -9.83 -16.76 6.92
N CYS A 204 -11.04 -16.34 7.31
CA CYS A 204 -12.27 -16.99 6.88
C CYS A 204 -12.54 -16.83 5.38
N LEU A 205 -12.22 -15.67 4.81
CA LEU A 205 -12.36 -15.39 3.37
C LEU A 205 -11.41 -16.24 2.53
N VAL A 206 -10.17 -16.42 2.99
CA VAL A 206 -9.16 -17.24 2.32
C VAL A 206 -9.55 -18.73 2.30
N VAL A 207 -10.18 -19.23 3.37
CA VAL A 207 -10.55 -20.65 3.51
C VAL A 207 -11.97 -20.96 2.96
N LYS A 208 -12.69 -19.97 2.41
CA LYS A 208 -14.10 -20.09 1.95
C LYS A 208 -15.03 -20.74 3.00
N ARG A 209 -14.79 -20.47 4.28
CA ARG A 209 -15.65 -20.93 5.37
C ARG A 209 -16.83 -19.98 5.57
N SER A 210 -17.89 -20.50 6.19
CA SER A 210 -19.01 -19.70 6.71
C SER A 210 -18.46 -18.57 7.58
N MET A 211 -18.93 -17.34 7.34
CA MET A 211 -18.51 -16.16 8.11
C MET A 211 -18.81 -16.39 9.60
N PRO A 212 -17.81 -16.28 10.50
CA PRO A 212 -18.06 -16.36 11.94
C PRO A 212 -19.09 -15.32 12.39
N GLU A 213 -19.89 -15.66 13.39
CA GLU A 213 -20.62 -14.66 14.16
C GLU A 213 -19.62 -13.88 15.03
N PHE A 214 -18.88 -12.94 14.41
CA PHE A 214 -17.89 -12.15 15.14
C PHE A 214 -18.57 -11.29 16.21
N GLU A 215 -18.15 -11.47 17.46
CA GLU A 215 -18.54 -10.60 18.57
C GLU A 215 -17.80 -9.27 18.49
N VAL A 216 -18.38 -8.31 17.77
CA VAL A 216 -17.90 -6.91 17.76
C VAL A 216 -18.27 -6.15 19.05
N GLU A 217 -19.06 -6.76 19.92
CA GLU A 217 -19.64 -6.13 21.11
C GLU A 217 -18.60 -5.58 22.10
N PRO A 218 -17.48 -6.27 22.41
CA PRO A 218 -16.45 -5.71 23.30
C PRO A 218 -15.81 -4.44 22.73
N LEU A 219 -15.55 -4.41 21.42
CA LEU A 219 -15.00 -3.24 20.72
C LEU A 219 -16.03 -2.10 20.72
N VAL A 220 -17.29 -2.40 20.38
CA VAL A 220 -18.38 -1.43 20.35
C VAL A 220 -18.64 -0.82 21.72
N LYS A 221 -18.61 -1.61 22.80
CA LYS A 221 -18.75 -1.11 24.18
C LYS A 221 -17.60 -0.18 24.57
N LEU A 222 -16.37 -0.51 24.18
CA LEU A 222 -15.20 0.34 24.43
C LEU A 222 -15.34 1.70 23.72
N LEU A 223 -15.69 1.66 22.42
CA LEU A 223 -15.86 2.84 21.58
C LEU A 223 -17.04 3.70 22.05
N GLY A 224 -18.20 3.09 22.32
CA GLY A 224 -19.40 3.78 22.77
C GLY A 224 -19.28 4.41 24.16
N LYS A 225 -18.45 3.85 25.06
CA LYS A 225 -18.12 4.49 26.34
C LYS A 225 -17.21 5.70 26.18
N ALA A 226 -16.38 5.72 25.14
CA ALA A 226 -15.47 6.82 24.83
C ALA A 226 -16.12 7.91 23.96
N GLY A 227 -17.41 7.79 23.64
CA GLY A 227 -18.11 8.74 22.76
C GLY A 227 -17.61 8.69 21.32
N ALA A 228 -17.03 7.56 20.89
CA ALA A 228 -16.49 7.41 19.55
C ALA A 228 -17.61 7.49 18.50
N GLY A 229 -17.31 8.15 17.38
CA GLY A 229 -18.18 8.25 16.22
C GLY A 229 -17.74 7.36 15.06
N PRO A 230 -18.48 7.39 13.93
CA PRO A 230 -18.10 6.68 12.70
C PRO A 230 -16.69 7.02 12.22
N ARG A 231 -16.26 8.27 12.40
CA ARG A 231 -14.91 8.74 12.08
C ARG A 231 -13.82 7.98 12.84
N ASP A 232 -14.05 7.69 14.12
CA ASP A 232 -13.08 6.96 14.93
C ASP A 232 -12.97 5.49 14.52
N VAL A 233 -14.09 4.89 14.12
CA VAL A 233 -14.11 3.52 13.55
C VAL A 233 -13.33 3.49 12.24
N LEU A 234 -13.48 4.51 11.39
CA LEU A 234 -12.71 4.64 10.14
C LEU A 234 -11.22 4.85 10.42
N ASP A 235 -10.85 5.74 11.34
CA ASP A 235 -9.45 5.96 11.71
C ASP A 235 -8.80 4.66 12.25
N ILE A 236 -9.54 3.88 13.03
CA ILE A 236 -9.11 2.57 13.51
C ILE A 236 -8.95 1.59 12.34
N HIS A 237 -9.95 1.50 11.46
CA HIS A 237 -9.93 0.62 10.29
C HIS A 237 -8.75 0.93 9.35
N ILE A 238 -8.53 2.21 9.04
CA ILE A 238 -7.41 2.66 8.20
C ILE A 238 -6.09 2.32 8.89
N SER A 239 -5.93 2.61 10.18
CA SER A 239 -4.71 2.29 10.92
C SER A 239 -4.44 0.77 10.99
N ALA A 240 -5.51 -0.04 11.05
CA ALA A 240 -5.44 -1.48 11.01
C ALA A 240 -5.07 -2.00 9.62
N LEU A 241 -5.65 -1.44 8.55
CA LEU A 241 -5.29 -1.77 7.17
C LEU A 241 -3.82 -1.42 6.88
N GLU A 242 -3.37 -0.22 7.26
CA GLU A 242 -1.97 0.18 7.13
C GLU A 242 -1.03 -0.77 7.88
N ALA A 243 -1.42 -1.25 9.06
CA ALA A 243 -0.65 -2.20 9.83
C ALA A 243 -0.69 -3.62 9.24
N ALA A 244 -1.83 -4.04 8.68
CA ALA A 244 -2.02 -5.35 8.08
C ALA A 244 -1.27 -5.45 6.74
N VAL A 245 -1.31 -4.40 5.91
CA VAL A 245 -0.51 -4.30 4.68
C VAL A 245 0.98 -4.47 4.98
N LYS A 246 1.46 -3.94 6.12
CA LYS A 246 2.85 -4.09 6.58
C LYS A 246 3.20 -5.48 7.13
N ARG A 247 2.23 -6.38 7.31
CA ARG A 247 2.41 -7.68 8.00
C ARG A 247 1.99 -8.89 7.18
N GLU A 248 1.09 -8.71 6.20
CA GLU A 248 0.43 -9.79 5.47
C GLU A 248 1.06 -10.04 4.09
N ARG A 249 0.96 -11.28 3.61
CA ARG A 249 1.44 -11.65 2.26
C ARG A 249 0.62 -10.97 1.15
N PRO A 250 1.20 -10.69 -0.02
CA PRO A 250 0.55 -9.90 -1.09
C PRO A 250 -0.74 -10.51 -1.64
N GLU A 251 -0.87 -11.84 -1.61
CA GLU A 251 -2.09 -12.58 -1.97
C GLU A 251 -3.31 -12.23 -1.09
N ARG A 252 -3.09 -11.75 0.14
CA ARG A 252 -4.13 -11.34 1.09
C ARG A 252 -4.44 -9.83 1.04
N ALA A 253 -3.54 -9.03 0.46
CA ALA A 253 -3.69 -7.58 0.30
C ALA A 253 -4.91 -7.18 -0.56
N GLN A 254 -5.34 -8.05 -1.49
CA GLN A 254 -6.53 -7.82 -2.30
C GLN A 254 -7.85 -7.93 -1.50
N TYR A 255 -7.90 -8.84 -0.50
CA TYR A 255 -9.07 -9.04 0.36
C TYR A 255 -9.16 -7.97 1.46
N LEU A 256 -8.00 -7.47 1.91
CA LEU A 256 -7.88 -6.35 2.84
C LEU A 256 -8.65 -5.11 2.36
N ASN A 257 -8.59 -4.80 1.06
CA ASN A 257 -9.19 -3.58 0.52
C ASN A 257 -10.69 -3.67 0.25
N THR A 258 -11.21 -4.80 -0.27
CA THR A 258 -12.63 -4.91 -0.65
C THR A 258 -13.48 -5.43 0.51
N ASP A 259 -13.01 -6.43 1.23
CA ASP A 259 -13.81 -7.13 2.24
C ASP A 259 -13.59 -6.58 3.65
N GLY A 260 -12.42 -6.00 3.95
CA GLY A 260 -12.15 -5.32 5.22
C GLY A 260 -13.17 -4.20 5.54
N ARG A 261 -13.78 -3.61 4.51
CA ARG A 261 -14.84 -2.60 4.64
C ARG A 261 -16.11 -3.14 5.28
N LEU A 262 -16.43 -4.41 5.03
CA LEU A 262 -17.63 -5.04 5.60
C LEU A 262 -17.51 -5.11 7.13
N LEU A 263 -16.31 -5.38 7.65
CA LEU A 263 -16.04 -5.34 9.08
C LEU A 263 -16.19 -3.93 9.64
N ALA A 264 -15.65 -2.91 8.96
CA ALA A 264 -15.82 -1.51 9.37
C ALA A 264 -17.31 -1.10 9.42
N LEU A 265 -18.08 -1.44 8.38
CA LEU A 265 -19.53 -1.19 8.31
C LEU A 265 -20.29 -1.93 9.43
N LYS A 266 -19.92 -3.18 9.72
CA LYS A 266 -20.51 -3.97 10.81
C LYS A 266 -20.27 -3.30 12.16
N VAL A 267 -19.04 -2.85 12.44
CA VAL A 267 -18.70 -2.13 13.67
C VAL A 267 -19.46 -0.81 13.79
N MET A 268 -19.58 -0.04 12.70
CA MET A 268 -20.36 1.21 12.70
C MET A 268 -21.86 0.97 12.94
N GLY A 269 -22.45 -0.03 12.28
CA GLY A 269 -23.86 -0.38 12.48
C GLY A 269 -24.15 -0.85 13.90
N ALA A 270 -23.25 -1.63 14.49
CA ALA A 270 -23.34 -2.07 15.88
C ALA A 270 -23.16 -0.90 16.87
N LEU A 271 -22.27 0.04 16.58
CA LEU A 271 -22.07 1.26 17.38
C LEU A 271 -23.30 2.17 17.35
N LEU A 272 -23.95 2.32 16.19
CA LEU A 272 -25.22 3.04 16.09
C LEU A 272 -26.33 2.36 16.91
N SER A 273 -26.39 1.02 16.86
CA SER A 273 -27.35 0.23 17.64
C SER A 273 -27.11 0.38 19.14
N PHE A 274 -25.86 0.41 19.58
CA PHE A 274 -25.46 0.67 20.97
C PHE A 274 -25.97 2.04 21.45
N TYR A 275 -25.81 3.10 20.66
CA TYR A 275 -26.32 4.42 21.02
C TYR A 275 -27.85 4.48 21.03
N ARG A 276 -28.54 3.83 20.09
CA ARG A 276 -30.01 3.75 20.06
C ARG A 276 -30.58 3.06 21.30
N GLN A 277 -30.01 1.94 21.73
CA GLN A 277 -30.44 1.23 22.94
C GLN A 277 -30.24 2.07 24.21
N ARG A 278 -29.19 2.89 24.24
CA ARG A 278 -28.88 3.75 25.37
C ARG A 278 -29.73 5.02 25.44
N ALA A 279 -30.26 5.45 24.29
CA ALA A 279 -31.23 6.55 24.15
C ALA A 279 -32.69 6.10 24.34
N ALA A 280 -32.97 4.79 24.36
CA ALA A 280 -34.30 4.28 24.63
C ALA A 280 -34.68 4.58 26.10
N PRO A 281 -35.84 5.23 26.35
CA PRO A 281 -36.29 5.51 27.71
C PRO A 281 -36.47 4.18 28.46
N GLY A 282 -35.87 4.10 29.66
CA GLY A 282 -35.86 2.88 30.46
C GLY A 282 -37.25 2.29 30.65
N SER A 283 -37.42 1.04 30.24
CA SER A 283 -38.53 0.20 30.68
C SER A 283 -38.43 -0.01 32.20
N GLY A 284 -39.25 0.75 32.93
CA GLY A 284 -39.85 0.40 34.22
C GLY A 284 -38.93 -0.15 35.30
N GLN A 285 -38.47 0.72 36.21
CA GLN A 285 -38.47 0.33 37.62
C GLN A 285 -39.93 0.22 38.06
N ALA A 286 -40.41 -1.02 38.15
CA ALA A 286 -41.63 -1.39 38.86
C ALA A 286 -41.24 -2.38 39.97
N SER A 287 -41.00 -1.84 41.16
CA SER A 287 -41.34 -2.35 42.51
C SER A 287 -40.43 -1.71 43.55
#